data_AF-A0A3C0EAL5-F1
#
_entry.id   AF-A0A3C0EAL5-F1
#
_cell.length_a   1.000
_cell.length_b   1.000
_cell.length_c   1.000
_cell.angle_alpha   90.00
_cell.angle_beta   90.00
_cell.angle_gamma   90.00
#
_symmetry.space_group_name_H-M   'P 1'
#
loop_
_entity.id
_entity.type
_entity.pdbx_description
1 polymer ?
#
loop_
_entity_poly.entity_id
_entity_poly.type
_entity_poly.pdbx_seq_one_letter_code
_entity_poly.pdbx_strand_id
1 'polypeptide(L)'
;MALRITMAYSDNPRIQPLRDGTVKPENIDLEMITVPPSDLFYRNLAFDEFDASEMSISETLLAKERNDGTKWDWSALPCFLSRGHVWPNLYVNTSSGIDSLADIKGKRIGVPDYDMTAALWFRATLKDLYGIEAGDNTWYNGRTIEFSHGGALGLDDSGPRGVEHHWLTADQTLDVMLDKGEIDVYTALRPGPVTTGDTTVIDRYGGTPTTGNPNIRKLL
;
A
#
# COMPACT_ATOMS: atom_id res chain seq x y z
N MET A 1 -29.33 -19.87 -16.75
CA MET A 1 -29.40 -18.74 -15.82
C MET A 1 -28.06 -18.02 -15.89
N ALA A 2 -28.03 -16.70 -15.86
CA ALA A 2 -26.77 -15.96 -15.82
C ALA A 2 -26.07 -16.19 -14.47
N LEU A 3 -24.74 -16.33 -14.48
CA LEU A 3 -23.95 -16.47 -13.27
C LEU A 3 -23.84 -15.11 -12.58
N ARG A 4 -24.24 -15.00 -11.31
CA ARG A 4 -24.08 -13.75 -10.55
C ARG A 4 -22.66 -13.69 -9.99
N ILE A 5 -21.96 -12.59 -10.26
CA ILE A 5 -20.57 -12.35 -9.85
C ILE A 5 -20.46 -10.95 -9.26
N THR A 6 -19.84 -10.86 -8.08
CA THR A 6 -19.48 -9.59 -7.44
C THR A 6 -18.01 -9.29 -7.72
N MET A 7 -17.74 -8.09 -8.25
CA MET A 7 -16.45 -7.70 -8.80
C MET A 7 -15.97 -6.37 -8.22
N ALA A 8 -14.86 -6.36 -7.47
CA ALA A 8 -14.40 -5.18 -6.73
C ALA A 8 -13.06 -4.60 -7.24
N TYR A 9 -13.07 -3.32 -7.58
CA TYR A 9 -11.95 -2.64 -8.25
C TYR A 9 -11.76 -1.22 -7.73
N SER A 10 -10.53 -0.73 -7.82
CA SER A 10 -10.28 0.71 -7.64
C SER A 10 -10.78 1.51 -8.84
N ASP A 11 -11.18 2.76 -8.60
CA ASP A 11 -11.64 3.65 -9.66
C ASP A 11 -10.51 3.93 -10.66
N ASN A 12 -10.65 3.46 -11.89
CA ASN A 12 -9.69 3.72 -12.96
C ASN A 12 -10.33 3.61 -14.36
N PRO A 13 -9.78 4.29 -15.39
CA PRO A 13 -10.36 4.30 -16.73
C PRO A 13 -10.43 2.94 -17.42
N ARG A 14 -9.65 1.94 -16.99
CA ARG A 14 -9.58 0.62 -17.66
C ARG A 14 -10.74 -0.28 -17.27
N ILE A 15 -11.31 -0.09 -16.07
CA ILE A 15 -12.51 -0.82 -15.62
C ILE A 15 -13.81 -0.06 -15.95
N GLN A 16 -13.71 1.22 -16.32
CA GLN A 16 -14.86 2.08 -16.62
C GLN A 16 -15.88 1.47 -17.59
N PRO A 17 -15.49 0.81 -18.71
CA PRO A 17 -16.47 0.24 -19.63
C PRO A 17 -17.30 -0.90 -19.04
N LEU A 18 -16.77 -1.65 -18.07
CA LEU A 18 -17.54 -2.65 -17.32
C LEU A 18 -18.47 -1.97 -16.31
N ARG A 19 -17.99 -0.89 -15.66
CA ARG A 19 -18.74 -0.14 -14.66
C ARG A 19 -19.98 0.56 -15.22
N ASP A 20 -19.85 1.24 -16.35
CA ASP A 20 -20.96 1.97 -16.98
C ASP A 20 -21.80 1.10 -17.93
N GLY A 21 -21.44 -0.18 -18.07
CA GLY A 21 -22.17 -1.14 -18.89
C GLY A 21 -21.97 -0.97 -20.39
N THR A 22 -20.98 -0.19 -20.83
CA THR A 22 -20.54 -0.13 -22.24
C THR A 22 -20.10 -1.50 -22.74
N VAL A 23 -19.44 -2.28 -21.87
CA VAL A 23 -19.09 -3.69 -22.10
C VAL A 23 -19.83 -4.52 -21.07
N LYS A 24 -20.50 -5.58 -21.54
CA LYS A 24 -21.21 -6.54 -20.66
C LYS A 24 -20.75 -7.95 -20.98
N PRO A 25 -20.35 -8.74 -19.96
CA PRO A 25 -20.04 -10.14 -20.18
C PRO A 25 -21.29 -10.93 -20.60
N GLU A 26 -21.11 -11.92 -21.48
CA GLU A 26 -22.19 -12.82 -21.88
C GLU A 26 -22.50 -13.81 -20.75
N ASN A 27 -23.78 -14.04 -20.45
CA ASN A 27 -24.24 -14.99 -19.44
C ASN A 27 -23.74 -14.75 -18.00
N ILE A 28 -23.28 -13.53 -17.68
CA ILE A 28 -22.88 -13.11 -16.33
C ILE A 28 -23.71 -11.89 -15.91
N ASP A 29 -24.30 -11.95 -14.72
CA ASP A 29 -24.88 -10.81 -14.02
C ASP A 29 -23.81 -10.22 -13.10
N LEU A 30 -23.19 -9.11 -13.54
CA LEU A 30 -21.98 -8.56 -12.94
C LEU A 30 -22.32 -7.37 -12.02
N GLU A 31 -22.11 -7.53 -10.72
CA GLU A 31 -22.20 -6.47 -9.72
C GLU A 31 -20.83 -5.84 -9.48
N MET A 32 -20.65 -4.60 -9.93
CA MET A 32 -19.39 -3.86 -9.83
C MET A 32 -19.35 -3.01 -8.55
N ILE A 33 -18.35 -3.22 -7.69
CA ILE A 33 -18.14 -2.47 -6.46
C ILE A 33 -16.85 -1.64 -6.59
N THR A 34 -16.96 -0.32 -6.43
CA THR A 34 -15.77 0.56 -6.42
C THR A 34 -15.27 0.73 -4.99
N VAL A 35 -14.02 0.35 -4.73
CA VAL A 35 -13.41 0.38 -3.40
C VAL A 35 -12.00 0.98 -3.52
N PRO A 36 -11.57 1.88 -2.61
CA PRO A 36 -10.17 2.33 -2.58
C PRO A 36 -9.20 1.16 -2.44
N PRO A 37 -8.01 1.18 -3.09
CA PRO A 37 -7.08 0.05 -3.09
C PRO A 37 -6.73 -0.50 -1.69
N SER A 38 -6.55 0.40 -0.73
CA SER A 38 -6.24 0.05 0.67
C SER A 38 -7.33 -0.85 1.27
N ASP A 39 -8.58 -0.41 1.25
CA ASP A 39 -9.69 -1.20 1.77
C ASP A 39 -9.95 -2.45 0.93
N LEU A 40 -9.81 -2.35 -0.40
CA LEU A 40 -10.06 -3.46 -1.32
C LEU A 40 -9.13 -4.64 -1.03
N PHE A 41 -7.83 -4.39 -0.95
CA PHE A 41 -6.84 -5.45 -0.76
C PHE A 41 -6.93 -6.01 0.65
N TYR A 42 -7.09 -5.17 1.66
CA TYR A 42 -7.33 -5.62 3.04
C TYR A 42 -8.56 -6.53 3.14
N ARG A 43 -9.70 -6.11 2.56
CA ARG A 43 -10.95 -6.90 2.60
C ARG A 43 -10.80 -8.27 1.94
N ASN A 44 -10.09 -8.36 0.81
CA ASN A 44 -9.80 -9.65 0.18
C ASN A 44 -8.84 -10.49 1.01
N LEU A 45 -7.73 -9.91 1.47
CA LEU A 45 -6.75 -10.62 2.29
C LEU A 45 -7.37 -11.13 3.60
N ALA A 46 -8.28 -10.35 4.21
CA ALA A 46 -8.91 -10.66 5.48
C ALA A 46 -10.17 -11.52 5.36
N PHE A 47 -10.94 -11.43 4.28
CA PHE A 47 -12.28 -12.04 4.21
C PHE A 47 -12.62 -12.79 2.92
N ASP A 48 -11.76 -12.80 1.89
CA ASP A 48 -12.09 -13.35 0.56
C ASP A 48 -13.44 -12.82 0.05
N GLU A 49 -13.68 -11.52 0.20
CA GLU A 49 -15.03 -10.96 0.16
C GLU A 49 -15.70 -10.97 -1.23
N PHE A 50 -14.92 -10.95 -2.31
CA PHE A 50 -15.44 -10.79 -3.67
C PHE A 50 -15.10 -11.99 -4.56
N ASP A 51 -15.99 -12.31 -5.50
CA ASP A 51 -15.77 -13.38 -6.49
C ASP A 51 -14.63 -13.05 -7.47
N ALA A 52 -14.44 -11.75 -7.77
CA ALA A 52 -13.34 -11.23 -8.57
C ALA A 52 -12.89 -9.87 -8.04
N SER A 53 -11.58 -9.61 -8.07
CA SER A 53 -11.06 -8.34 -7.57
C SER A 53 -9.76 -7.89 -8.22
N GLU A 54 -9.49 -6.58 -8.13
CA GLU A 54 -8.13 -6.07 -8.24
C GLU A 54 -7.34 -6.47 -6.99
N MET A 55 -6.10 -6.91 -7.18
CA MET A 55 -5.19 -7.23 -6.09
C MET A 55 -3.78 -6.71 -6.35
N SER A 56 -3.11 -6.33 -5.28
CA SER A 56 -1.66 -6.06 -5.25
C SER A 56 -0.90 -7.30 -5.71
N ILE A 57 -0.02 -7.16 -6.71
CA ILE A 57 0.75 -8.30 -7.23
C ILE A 57 1.70 -8.86 -6.16
N SER A 58 2.31 -7.99 -5.36
CA SER A 58 3.19 -8.40 -4.26
C SER A 58 2.43 -9.23 -3.22
N GLU A 59 1.29 -8.74 -2.76
CA GLU A 59 0.45 -9.45 -1.78
C GLU A 59 -0.18 -10.71 -2.36
N THR A 60 -0.50 -10.75 -3.66
CA THR A 60 -0.98 -11.96 -4.35
C THR A 60 0.09 -13.07 -4.34
N LEU A 61 1.36 -12.71 -4.55
CA LEU A 61 2.46 -13.68 -4.48
C LEU A 61 2.65 -14.19 -3.05
N LEU A 62 2.59 -13.31 -2.05
CA LEU A 62 2.69 -13.67 -0.64
C LEU A 62 1.51 -14.55 -0.20
N ALA A 63 0.29 -14.22 -0.60
CA ALA A 63 -0.89 -15.04 -0.35
C ALA A 63 -0.73 -16.44 -0.96
N LYS A 64 -0.24 -16.56 -2.20
CA LYS A 64 0.05 -17.85 -2.84
C LYS A 64 1.13 -18.65 -2.13
N GLU A 65 2.21 -18.00 -1.68
CA GLU A 65 3.29 -18.64 -0.93
C GLU A 65 2.80 -19.21 0.41
N ARG A 66 1.87 -18.50 1.06
CA ARG A 66 1.40 -18.80 2.41
C ARG A 66 0.08 -19.57 2.45
N ASN A 67 -0.52 -19.85 1.30
CA ASN A 67 -1.77 -20.59 1.20
C ASN A 67 -1.59 -22.02 1.74
N ASP A 68 -2.36 -22.37 2.77
CA ASP A 68 -2.40 -23.68 3.42
C ASP A 68 -3.62 -24.54 3.00
N GLY A 69 -4.38 -24.06 2.00
CA GLY A 69 -5.61 -24.65 1.50
C GLY A 69 -6.89 -24.13 2.17
N THR A 70 -6.78 -23.23 3.17
CA THR A 70 -7.96 -22.71 3.88
C THR A 70 -8.47 -21.37 3.35
N LYS A 71 -7.61 -20.60 2.67
CA LYS A 71 -7.88 -19.23 2.20
C LYS A 71 -7.10 -18.89 0.94
N TRP A 72 -7.49 -17.83 0.24
CA TRP A 72 -6.79 -17.30 -0.93
C TRP A 72 -6.67 -18.32 -2.07
N ASP A 73 -7.71 -19.13 -2.29
CA ASP A 73 -7.83 -20.03 -3.45
C ASP A 73 -8.16 -19.23 -4.72
N TRP A 74 -7.30 -18.26 -5.02
CA TRP A 74 -7.49 -17.30 -6.09
C TRP A 74 -6.78 -17.75 -7.36
N SER A 75 -7.48 -17.60 -8.48
CA SER A 75 -6.89 -17.68 -9.81
C SER A 75 -6.54 -16.28 -10.32
N ALA A 76 -5.24 -16.03 -10.54
CA ALA A 76 -4.79 -14.75 -11.06
C ALA A 76 -5.11 -14.63 -12.56
N LEU A 77 -5.78 -13.54 -12.94
CA LEU A 77 -5.99 -13.17 -14.33
C LEU A 77 -4.85 -12.22 -14.76
N PRO A 78 -4.26 -12.39 -15.96
CA PRO A 78 -3.14 -11.55 -16.44
C PRO A 78 -3.61 -10.17 -16.93
N CYS A 79 -4.45 -9.50 -16.12
CA CYS A 79 -5.06 -8.20 -16.41
C CYS A 79 -4.45 -7.12 -15.52
N PHE A 80 -3.51 -6.35 -16.06
CA PHE A 80 -2.79 -5.32 -15.29
C PHE A 80 -3.47 -3.95 -15.42
N LEU A 81 -4.29 -3.59 -14.44
CA LEU A 81 -5.09 -2.36 -14.43
C LEU A 81 -4.33 -1.12 -13.97
N SER A 82 -3.32 -1.28 -13.12
CA SER A 82 -2.42 -0.20 -12.75
C SER A 82 -1.15 -0.24 -13.59
N ARG A 83 -0.87 0.86 -14.30
CA ARG A 83 0.38 1.07 -15.06
C ARG A 83 0.85 2.49 -14.79
N GLY A 84 1.84 2.66 -13.92
CA GLY A 84 2.38 3.97 -13.55
C GLY A 84 3.58 3.87 -12.62
N HIS A 85 4.24 5.01 -12.40
CA HIS A 85 5.22 5.16 -11.33
C HIS A 85 4.49 5.05 -9.98
N VAL A 86 5.03 4.25 -9.06
CA VAL A 86 4.32 3.87 -7.83
C VAL A 86 4.71 4.67 -6.58
N TRP A 87 5.62 5.65 -6.70
CA TRP A 87 5.97 6.61 -5.65
C TRP A 87 5.90 8.10 -6.06
N PRO A 88 4.87 8.57 -6.79
CA PRO A 88 4.78 9.98 -7.23
C PRO A 88 4.53 10.96 -6.06
N ASN A 89 4.38 10.46 -4.84
CA ASN A 89 4.16 11.21 -3.60
C ASN A 89 5.25 10.82 -2.59
N LEU A 90 6.51 10.99 -3.00
CA LEU A 90 7.67 10.74 -2.15
C LEU A 90 8.04 12.05 -1.45
N TYR A 91 7.83 12.09 -0.14
CA TYR A 91 8.11 13.26 0.68
C TYR A 91 9.25 12.98 1.65
N VAL A 92 10.07 13.99 1.89
CA VAL A 92 11.20 13.92 2.81
C VAL A 92 11.10 15.00 3.87
N ASN A 93 11.63 14.71 5.05
CA ASN A 93 11.89 15.75 6.04
C ASN A 93 13.05 16.64 5.53
N THR A 94 12.94 17.96 5.66
CA THR A 94 13.95 18.91 5.13
C THR A 94 15.28 18.84 5.86
N SER A 95 15.32 18.29 7.07
CA SER A 95 16.54 18.06 7.86
C SER A 95 17.15 16.67 7.64
N SER A 96 16.55 15.81 6.80
CA SER A 96 17.03 14.44 6.56
C SER A 96 18.35 14.35 5.78
N GLY A 97 18.73 15.43 5.08
CA GLY A 97 19.86 15.44 4.15
C GLY A 97 19.63 14.60 2.87
N ILE A 98 18.37 14.28 2.53
CA ILE A 98 18.02 13.55 1.31
C ILE A 98 17.73 14.56 0.19
N ASP A 99 18.57 14.61 -0.84
CA ASP A 99 18.37 15.43 -2.05
C ASP A 99 18.04 14.59 -3.30
N SER A 100 18.32 13.30 -3.23
CA SER A 100 18.07 12.32 -4.30
C SER A 100 17.79 10.93 -3.70
N LEU A 101 17.36 10.00 -4.55
CA LEU A 101 17.18 8.60 -4.13
C LEU A 101 18.49 7.94 -3.67
N ALA A 102 19.66 8.41 -4.12
CA ALA A 102 20.96 7.89 -3.68
C ALA A 102 21.24 8.16 -2.20
N ASP A 103 20.62 9.21 -1.62
CA ASP A 103 20.84 9.64 -0.25
C ASP A 103 19.99 8.85 0.77
N ILE A 104 19.19 7.89 0.28
CA ILE A 104 18.24 7.12 1.10
C ILE A 104 18.92 6.02 1.91
N LYS A 105 20.17 5.64 1.61
CA LYS A 105 20.90 4.62 2.36
C LYS A 105 21.04 5.03 3.84
N GLY A 106 20.69 4.15 4.77
CA GLY A 106 20.77 4.40 6.20
C GLY A 106 19.62 5.26 6.76
N LYS A 107 18.51 5.42 6.02
CA LYS A 107 17.39 6.29 6.42
C LYS A 107 16.22 5.51 7.00
N ARG A 108 15.34 6.24 7.69
CA ARG A 108 14.08 5.75 8.25
C ARG A 108 12.95 6.01 7.24
N ILE A 109 12.34 4.94 6.74
CA ILE A 109 11.41 4.96 5.61
C ILE A 109 10.00 4.58 6.07
N GLY A 110 9.05 5.49 5.90
CA GLY A 110 7.62 5.24 6.09
C GLY A 110 6.95 4.71 4.82
N VAL A 111 6.12 3.69 4.97
CA VAL A 111 5.24 3.13 3.94
C VAL A 111 3.91 2.71 4.58
N PRO A 112 2.76 2.71 3.86
CA PRO A 112 1.52 2.13 4.39
C PRO A 112 1.72 0.71 4.89
N ASP A 113 2.29 -0.14 4.04
CA ASP A 113 2.72 -1.51 4.35
C ASP A 113 4.01 -1.84 3.59
N TYR A 114 4.92 -2.57 4.24
CA TYR A 114 6.20 -2.98 3.66
C TYR A 114 6.02 -3.93 2.47
N ASP A 115 5.05 -4.83 2.55
CA ASP A 115 4.74 -5.83 1.52
C ASP A 115 3.97 -5.28 0.32
N MET A 116 3.44 -4.04 0.40
CA MET A 116 2.66 -3.47 -0.70
C MET A 116 3.47 -3.39 -2.00
N THR A 117 2.80 -3.55 -3.14
CA THR A 117 3.42 -3.49 -4.47
C THR A 117 4.26 -2.23 -4.69
N ALA A 118 3.78 -1.06 -4.23
CA ALA A 118 4.49 0.21 -4.37
C ALA A 118 5.81 0.24 -3.57
N ALA A 119 5.83 -0.30 -2.35
CA ALA A 119 7.03 -0.37 -1.52
C ALA A 119 8.04 -1.39 -2.08
N LEU A 120 7.55 -2.51 -2.62
CA LEU A 120 8.41 -3.50 -3.31
C LEU A 120 9.15 -2.88 -4.49
N TRP A 121 8.43 -2.17 -5.37
CA TRP A 121 9.07 -1.50 -6.51
C TRP A 121 10.00 -0.36 -6.08
N PHE A 122 9.67 0.34 -4.97
CA PHE A 122 10.55 1.36 -4.41
C PHE A 122 11.88 0.74 -3.97
N ARG A 123 11.85 -0.37 -3.24
CA ARG A 123 13.04 -1.15 -2.88
C ARG A 123 13.81 -1.65 -4.09
N ALA A 124 13.13 -2.20 -5.10
CA ALA A 124 13.77 -2.64 -6.33
C ALA A 124 14.51 -1.49 -7.03
N THR A 125 13.91 -0.30 -7.06
CA THR A 125 14.52 0.89 -7.66
C THR A 125 15.76 1.34 -6.89
N LEU A 126 15.69 1.39 -5.55
CA LEU A 126 16.84 1.73 -4.71
C LEU A 126 18.00 0.74 -4.90
N LYS A 127 17.69 -0.56 -4.98
CA LYS A 127 18.66 -1.63 -5.23
C LYS A 127 19.29 -1.50 -6.62
N ASP A 128 18.46 -1.47 -7.66
CA ASP A 128 18.93 -1.58 -9.04
C ASP A 128 19.66 -0.32 -9.52
N LEU A 129 19.26 0.86 -9.04
CA LEU A 129 19.87 2.13 -9.46
C LEU A 129 21.01 2.60 -8.56
N TYR A 130 20.99 2.24 -7.27
CA TYR A 130 21.92 2.78 -6.28
C TYR A 130 22.62 1.73 -5.42
N GLY A 131 22.34 0.44 -5.61
CA GLY A 131 22.91 -0.63 -4.79
C GLY A 131 22.49 -0.57 -3.32
N ILE A 132 21.38 0.09 -3.01
CA ILE A 132 20.86 0.23 -1.65
C ILE A 132 19.96 -0.96 -1.36
N GLU A 133 20.40 -1.85 -0.47
CA GLU A 133 19.63 -3.03 -0.09
C GLU A 133 18.54 -2.65 0.92
N ALA A 134 17.48 -3.46 1.00
CA ALA A 134 16.39 -3.19 1.92
C ALA A 134 16.85 -3.09 3.39
N GLY A 135 17.81 -3.93 3.78
CA GLY A 135 18.40 -3.96 5.13
C GLY A 135 19.39 -2.83 5.42
N ASP A 136 19.74 -1.99 4.43
CA ASP A 136 20.49 -0.76 4.69
C ASP A 136 19.65 0.31 5.41
N ASN A 137 18.34 0.10 5.55
CA ASN A 137 17.37 1.09 6.02
C ASN A 137 16.46 0.51 7.10
N THR A 138 15.86 1.41 7.89
CA THR A 138 14.84 1.08 8.89
C THR A 138 13.46 1.40 8.31
N TRP A 139 12.50 0.48 8.40
CA TRP A 139 11.20 0.60 7.76
C TRP A 139 10.07 0.71 8.79
N TYR A 140 9.09 1.56 8.49
CA TYR A 140 7.93 1.82 9.34
C TYR A 140 6.65 1.58 8.55
N ASN A 141 5.83 0.62 9.01
CA ASN A 141 4.47 0.43 8.52
C ASN A 141 3.52 1.42 9.18
N GLY A 142 2.84 2.21 8.36
CA GLY A 142 1.90 3.23 8.82
C GLY A 142 0.60 2.65 9.37
N ARG A 143 0.16 1.51 8.84
CA ARG A 143 -1.01 0.78 9.33
C ARG A 143 -0.67 0.05 10.62
N THR A 144 -1.65 -0.04 11.52
CA THR A 144 -1.56 -0.99 12.64
C THR A 144 -1.68 -2.43 12.12
N ILE A 145 -1.19 -3.39 12.89
CA ILE A 145 -1.23 -4.81 12.56
C ILE A 145 -2.65 -5.24 12.18
N GLU A 146 -3.66 -4.81 12.93
CA GLU A 146 -5.05 -5.22 12.75
C GLU A 146 -5.66 -4.79 11.40
N PHE A 147 -5.16 -3.72 10.78
CA PHE A 147 -5.64 -3.20 9.50
C PHE A 147 -4.56 -3.24 8.40
N SER A 148 -3.46 -3.93 8.65
CA SER A 148 -2.38 -4.08 7.69
C SER A 148 -2.67 -5.21 6.70
N HIS A 149 -2.24 -5.04 5.45
CA HIS A 149 -2.21 -6.14 4.49
C HIS A 149 -1.21 -7.21 4.94
N GLY A 150 -0.03 -6.80 5.40
CA GLY A 150 0.97 -7.68 5.99
C GLY A 150 0.46 -8.38 7.25
N GLY A 151 -0.30 -7.70 8.09
CA GLY A 151 -0.99 -8.31 9.24
C GLY A 151 -2.01 -9.37 8.82
N ALA A 152 -2.85 -9.08 7.82
CA ALA A 152 -3.78 -10.05 7.26
C ALA A 152 -3.08 -11.26 6.59
N LEU A 153 -1.84 -11.06 6.13
CA LEU A 153 -0.96 -12.13 5.63
C LEU A 153 -0.23 -12.88 6.76
N GLY A 154 -0.26 -12.43 8.01
CA GLY A 154 0.48 -13.03 9.13
C GLY A 154 1.99 -12.77 9.07
N LEU A 155 2.38 -11.55 8.64
CA LEU A 155 3.76 -11.08 8.56
C LEU A 155 4.19 -10.24 9.77
N ASP A 156 3.37 -10.20 10.81
CA ASP A 156 3.54 -9.41 12.03
C ASP A 156 4.50 -10.04 13.04
N ASP A 157 4.59 -11.37 13.11
CA ASP A 157 5.38 -12.07 14.15
C ASP A 157 6.91 -11.98 13.98
N SER A 158 7.40 -11.99 12.74
CA SER A 158 8.85 -12.11 12.46
C SER A 158 9.41 -10.99 11.59
N GLY A 159 8.55 -10.12 11.06
CA GLY A 159 8.91 -9.07 10.12
C GLY A 159 9.65 -9.59 8.87
N PRO A 160 10.09 -8.70 7.98
CA PRO A 160 10.89 -9.09 6.83
C PRO A 160 12.30 -9.50 7.27
N ARG A 161 12.78 -10.66 6.79
CA ARG A 161 14.09 -11.18 7.14
C ARG A 161 15.21 -10.20 6.80
N GLY A 162 16.06 -9.88 7.79
CA GLY A 162 17.25 -9.06 7.59
C GLY A 162 16.94 -7.57 7.42
N VAL A 163 15.76 -7.13 7.82
CA VAL A 163 15.30 -5.74 7.73
C VAL A 163 14.84 -5.29 9.11
N GLU A 164 15.31 -4.14 9.56
CA GLU A 164 14.73 -3.51 10.75
C GLU A 164 13.37 -2.91 10.39
N HIS A 165 12.31 -3.36 11.07
CA HIS A 165 10.93 -3.05 10.72
C HIS A 165 10.11 -2.76 11.98
N HIS A 166 9.29 -1.72 11.91
CA HIS A 166 8.45 -1.23 13.01
C HIS A 166 7.01 -1.01 12.56
N TRP A 167 6.07 -1.29 13.45
CA TRP A 167 4.65 -1.00 13.27
C TRP A 167 4.26 0.27 14.03
N LEU A 168 3.48 1.14 13.39
CA LEU A 168 2.90 2.29 14.08
C LEU A 168 1.68 1.87 14.92
N THR A 169 1.50 2.51 16.06
CA THR A 169 0.27 2.40 16.86
C THR A 169 -0.84 3.30 16.31
N ALA A 170 -2.07 3.16 16.81
CA ALA A 170 -3.20 4.00 16.43
C ALA A 170 -2.95 5.51 16.62
N ASP A 171 -2.15 5.88 17.62
CA ASP A 171 -1.82 7.28 17.94
C ASP A 171 -0.68 7.85 17.09
N GLN A 172 -0.04 7.01 16.27
CA GLN A 172 1.05 7.42 15.40
C GLN A 172 0.58 7.49 13.94
N THR A 173 1.05 8.52 13.23
CA THR A 173 0.82 8.68 11.79
C THR A 173 2.11 9.12 11.09
N LEU A 174 2.35 8.59 9.89
CA LEU A 174 3.58 8.83 9.14
C LEU A 174 3.78 10.31 8.76
N ASP A 175 2.70 11.07 8.54
CA ASP A 175 2.77 12.49 8.22
C ASP A 175 3.28 13.34 9.39
N VAL A 176 2.87 13.01 10.62
CA VAL A 176 3.36 13.67 11.85
C VAL A 176 4.80 13.23 12.15
N MET A 177 5.11 11.93 12.01
CA MET A 177 6.46 11.43 12.21
C MET A 177 7.45 12.04 11.20
N LEU A 178 7.03 12.23 9.94
CA LEU A 178 7.84 12.89 8.92
C LEU A 178 8.08 14.35 9.28
N ASP A 179 7.06 15.08 9.72
CA ASP A 179 7.19 16.49 10.14
C ASP A 179 8.21 16.69 11.26
N LYS A 180 8.17 15.79 12.25
CA LYS A 180 9.06 15.79 13.42
C LYS A 180 10.47 15.27 13.13
N GLY A 181 10.71 14.68 11.95
CA GLY A 181 11.98 14.02 11.63
C GLY A 181 12.18 12.71 12.42
N GLU A 182 11.10 12.08 12.87
CA GLU A 182 11.11 10.73 13.45
C GLU A 182 11.27 9.66 12.35
N ILE A 183 10.81 9.98 11.13
CA ILE A 183 11.20 9.30 9.89
C ILE A 183 11.76 10.32 8.90
N ASP A 184 12.57 9.85 7.95
CA ASP A 184 13.29 10.71 7.01
C ASP A 184 12.53 10.87 5.69
N VAL A 185 11.82 9.82 5.27
CA VAL A 185 11.09 9.75 4.00
C VAL A 185 9.80 8.98 4.16
N TYR A 186 8.73 9.41 3.50
CA TYR A 186 7.44 8.73 3.45
C TYR A 186 6.96 8.63 2.01
N THR A 187 6.71 7.40 1.56
CA THR A 187 6.09 7.13 0.26
C THR A 187 4.57 7.04 0.40
N ALA A 188 3.82 7.63 -0.52
CA ALA A 188 2.35 7.57 -0.57
C ALA A 188 1.60 8.45 0.46
N LEU A 189 2.23 9.54 0.90
CA LEU A 189 1.56 10.59 1.66
C LEU A 189 0.35 11.11 0.86
N ARG A 190 -0.84 10.97 1.44
CA ARG A 190 -2.11 11.45 0.89
C ARG A 190 -2.85 12.23 1.98
N PRO A 191 -2.94 13.57 1.88
CA PRO A 191 -3.70 14.37 2.82
C PRO A 191 -5.18 13.95 2.85
N GLY A 192 -5.77 13.92 4.04
CA GLY A 192 -7.15 13.52 4.26
C GLY A 192 -7.74 14.12 5.54
N PRO A 193 -8.91 13.65 6.01
CA PRO A 193 -9.40 13.98 7.34
C PRO A 193 -8.42 13.49 8.41
N VAL A 194 -8.39 14.17 9.55
CA VAL A 194 -7.57 13.74 10.70
C VAL A 194 -8.21 12.50 11.32
N THR A 195 -7.43 11.42 11.38
CA THR A 195 -7.87 10.08 11.84
C THR A 195 -6.88 9.44 12.82
N THR A 196 -5.91 10.21 13.33
CA THR A 196 -5.05 9.75 14.44
C THR A 196 -5.88 9.28 15.62
N GLY A 197 -5.54 8.12 16.19
CA GLY A 197 -6.26 7.49 17.29
C GLY A 197 -7.51 6.73 16.87
N ASP A 198 -7.97 6.85 15.62
CA ASP A 198 -9.11 6.09 15.12
C ASP A 198 -8.67 4.67 14.76
N THR A 199 -9.20 3.70 15.51
CA THR A 199 -8.91 2.27 15.34
C THR A 199 -9.78 1.61 14.27
N THR A 200 -10.57 2.37 13.52
CA THR A 200 -11.43 1.85 12.44
C THR A 200 -10.93 2.24 11.05
N VAL A 201 -9.87 3.04 10.96
CA VAL A 201 -9.33 3.57 9.70
C VAL A 201 -8.01 2.88 9.35
N ILE A 202 -7.93 2.37 8.13
CA ILE A 202 -6.73 1.70 7.59
C ILE A 202 -5.57 2.68 7.37
N ASP A 203 -5.75 3.66 6.49
CA ASP A 203 -4.75 4.68 6.17
C ASP A 203 -4.99 5.92 7.04
N ARG A 204 -4.24 6.03 8.14
CA ARG A 204 -4.38 7.16 9.09
C ARG A 204 -3.59 8.40 8.66
N TYR A 205 -4.11 9.56 9.03
CA TYR A 205 -3.50 10.86 8.78
C TYR A 205 -3.64 11.78 9.98
N GLY A 206 -2.55 12.44 10.37
CA GLY A 206 -2.49 13.30 11.56
C GLY A 206 -2.74 14.78 11.30
N GLY A 207 -2.97 15.17 10.06
CA GLY A 207 -3.31 16.55 9.72
C GLY A 207 -2.12 17.42 9.35
N THR A 208 -0.92 16.85 9.19
CA THR A 208 0.27 17.62 8.84
C THR A 208 0.17 18.15 7.41
N PRO A 209 0.09 19.48 7.20
CA PRO A 209 0.02 20.03 5.85
C PRO A 209 1.31 19.73 5.08
N THR A 210 1.19 19.36 3.80
CA THR A 210 2.36 19.23 2.91
C THR A 210 2.68 20.52 2.17
N THR A 211 1.69 21.39 1.99
CA THR A 211 1.85 22.67 1.28
C THR A 211 2.22 23.77 2.27
N GLY A 212 3.31 24.48 2.03
CA GLY A 212 3.78 25.56 2.91
C GLY A 212 4.40 25.09 4.23
N ASN A 213 4.57 23.79 4.42
CA ASN A 213 5.24 23.24 5.59
C ASN A 213 6.77 23.37 5.43
N PRO A 214 7.50 24.00 6.38
CA PRO A 214 8.95 24.18 6.29
C PRO A 214 9.74 22.89 6.53
N ASN A 215 9.14 21.87 7.15
CA ASN A 215 9.79 20.62 7.54
C ASN A 215 9.59 19.50 6.50
N ILE A 216 8.63 19.64 5.59
CA ILE A 216 8.31 18.61 4.61
C ILE A 216 8.44 19.19 3.21
N ARG A 217 9.12 18.46 2.33
CA ARG A 217 9.13 18.76 0.90
C ARG A 217 8.92 17.52 0.07
N LYS A 218 8.37 17.71 -1.13
CA LYS A 218 8.28 16.67 -2.15
C LYS A 218 9.67 16.46 -2.78
N LEU A 219 10.12 15.21 -2.86
CA LEU A 219 11.40 14.85 -3.50
C LEU A 219 11.22 14.62 -5.01
N LEU A 220 10.15 13.90 -5.38
CA LEU A 220 9.76 13.57 -6.76
C LEU A 220 8.26 13.80 -6.92
#